data_AF-A0A939ZX26-F1
#
_entry.id   AF-A0A939ZX26-F1
#
_cell.length_a   1.000
_cell.length_b   1.000
_cell.length_c   1.000
_cell.angle_alpha   90.00
_cell.angle_beta   90.00
_cell.angle_gamma   90.00
#
_symmetry.space_group_name_H-M   'P 1'
#
loop_
_entity.id
_entity.type
_entity.pdbx_description
1 polymer ?
#
loop_
_entity_poly.entity_id
_entity_poly.type
_entity_poly.pdbx_seq_one_letter_code
_entity_poly.pdbx_strand_id
1 'polypeptide(L)'
;MKNRFLGCLILFVIGAGLVVGAYFAGNAFGRKYSAEITADKPRAMEPAKPSAPGKDSGVPLSRGKITLYIPDEKQGEAAVRSVSAGSPDDPAGDKLTQSMVLLVKRLVRDGNLPPDTRLVGKVRVKNSVASIDFSEEIRSFSGSTLEEAQLANSLASTAVANGEGVQKIRILVCGSRVETLGGHLDLSEPFGPDLQ
;
A
#
# COMPACT_ATOMS: atom_id res chain seq x y z
N MET A 1 -56.82 1.94 30.52
CA MET A 1 -58.14 2.57 30.26
C MET A 1 -57.91 3.95 29.66
N LYS A 2 -58.83 4.46 28.81
CA LYS A 2 -58.68 5.60 27.87
C LYS A 2 -57.73 5.24 26.71
N ASN A 3 -58.15 4.93 25.47
CA ASN A 3 -59.14 5.47 24.51
C ASN A 3 -58.76 6.84 23.90
N ARG A 4 -58.98 7.14 22.60
CA ARG A 4 -59.23 6.34 21.35
C ARG A 4 -59.12 7.31 20.14
N PHE A 5 -58.74 6.80 18.96
CA PHE A 5 -59.08 7.24 17.59
C PHE A 5 -59.35 8.73 17.23
N LEU A 6 -58.50 9.30 16.36
CA LEU A 6 -58.84 10.25 15.27
C LEU A 6 -57.62 10.34 14.27
N GLY A 7 -57.74 10.59 12.96
CA GLY A 7 -58.94 10.63 12.11
C GLY A 7 -58.70 10.97 10.62
N CYS A 8 -58.18 10.02 9.82
CA CYS A 8 -58.49 9.78 8.39
C CYS A 8 -58.60 10.97 7.37
N LEU A 9 -57.65 11.09 6.42
CA LEU A 9 -57.82 11.59 5.04
C LEU A 9 -56.53 11.26 4.23
N ILE A 10 -56.47 10.26 3.34
CA ILE A 10 -57.00 10.12 1.97
C ILE A 10 -56.11 10.77 0.87
N LEU A 11 -55.42 9.88 0.14
CA LEU A 11 -55.11 9.85 -1.31
C LEU A 11 -54.63 11.10 -2.08
N PHE A 12 -53.43 10.99 -2.68
CA PHE A 12 -53.20 10.93 -4.14
C PHE A 12 -51.79 10.36 -4.39
N VAL A 13 -51.49 9.21 -5.02
CA VAL A 13 -51.95 8.54 -6.26
C VAL A 13 -51.06 8.86 -7.49
N ILE A 14 -50.17 7.90 -7.77
CA ILE A 14 -49.65 7.45 -9.08
C ILE A 14 -48.54 8.26 -9.79
N GLY A 15 -47.49 7.52 -10.16
CA GLY A 15 -46.40 7.92 -11.06
C GLY A 15 -45.54 6.72 -11.51
N ALA A 16 -46.15 5.60 -11.88
CA ALA A 16 -45.46 4.54 -12.63
C ALA A 16 -45.19 5.03 -14.08
N GLY A 17 -44.22 4.53 -14.85
CA GLY A 17 -43.23 3.45 -14.67
C GLY A 17 -42.58 3.15 -16.03
N LEU A 18 -41.81 2.06 -16.15
CA LEU A 18 -41.33 1.44 -17.40
C LEU A 18 -40.47 2.30 -18.37
N VAL A 19 -39.19 1.92 -18.56
CA VAL A 19 -38.76 1.28 -19.82
C VAL A 19 -37.68 0.23 -19.50
N VAL A 20 -38.00 -1.04 -19.71
CA VAL A 20 -37.03 -2.12 -19.93
C VAL A 20 -37.43 -2.77 -21.25
N GLY A 21 -36.51 -2.91 -22.20
CA GLY A 21 -36.77 -3.73 -23.39
C GLY A 21 -35.96 -3.39 -24.64
N ALA A 22 -35.00 -4.28 -24.97
CA ALA A 22 -34.44 -4.53 -26.30
C ALA A 22 -33.60 -3.39 -26.95
N TYR A 23 -32.49 -3.64 -27.65
CA TYR A 23 -32.37 -4.61 -28.74
C TYR A 23 -30.93 -5.16 -28.93
N PHE A 24 -30.84 -6.40 -29.38
CA PHE A 24 -29.62 -7.02 -29.92
C PHE A 24 -29.42 -6.62 -31.40
N ALA A 25 -28.31 -5.96 -31.72
CA ALA A 25 -27.61 -5.93 -33.02
C ALA A 25 -26.33 -5.08 -32.83
N GLY A 26 -25.14 -5.40 -33.35
CA GLY A 26 -24.80 -6.38 -34.38
C GLY A 26 -24.52 -5.70 -35.72
N ASN A 27 -23.38 -5.00 -35.87
CA ASN A 27 -22.51 -5.10 -37.05
C ASN A 27 -21.25 -4.20 -37.00
N ALA A 28 -20.26 -4.63 -37.78
CA ALA A 28 -18.94 -4.06 -38.02
C ALA A 28 -18.94 -2.73 -38.80
N PHE A 29 -17.72 -2.31 -39.21
CA PHE A 29 -17.40 -1.20 -40.14
C PHE A 29 -17.50 0.20 -39.48
N GLY A 30 -16.47 1.05 -39.40
CA GLY A 30 -15.16 1.08 -40.09
C GLY A 30 -15.00 2.42 -40.82
N ARG A 31 -13.79 3.02 -40.81
CA ARG A 31 -13.41 4.32 -41.44
C ARG A 31 -14.05 5.57 -40.76
N LYS A 32 -13.43 6.76 -40.66
CA LYS A 32 -12.17 7.32 -41.24
C LYS A 32 -11.41 8.26 -40.26
N TYR A 33 -10.12 8.47 -40.54
CA TYR A 33 -9.35 9.67 -40.20
C TYR A 33 -9.90 10.93 -40.92
N SER A 34 -9.69 12.14 -40.35
CA SER A 34 -9.15 13.33 -41.06
C SER A 34 -9.10 14.59 -40.16
N ALA A 35 -7.91 15.18 -40.03
CA ALA A 35 -7.54 16.58 -39.71
C ALA A 35 -6.06 16.58 -39.24
N GLU A 36 -5.07 16.55 -40.14
CA GLU A 36 -4.34 17.77 -40.57
C GLU A 36 -3.83 18.57 -39.35
N ILE A 37 -2.69 18.23 -38.74
CA ILE A 37 -1.32 18.47 -39.22
C ILE A 37 -1.18 19.78 -40.02
N THR A 38 -0.73 20.84 -39.36
CA THR A 38 0.15 21.85 -39.97
C THR A 38 1.53 21.67 -39.35
N ALA A 39 2.57 21.57 -40.18
CA ALA A 39 3.90 21.19 -39.75
C ALA A 39 4.80 22.40 -39.44
N ASP A 40 5.67 22.25 -38.45
CA ASP A 40 6.99 22.89 -38.46
C ASP A 40 8.09 21.81 -38.32
N LYS A 41 9.30 22.19 -38.74
CA LYS A 41 10.36 21.35 -39.30
C LYS A 41 11.25 20.70 -38.21
N PRO A 42 11.82 19.50 -38.45
CA PRO A 42 12.30 18.66 -37.34
C PRO A 42 13.70 19.04 -36.84
N ARG A 43 13.89 18.94 -35.51
CA ARG A 43 15.21 18.72 -34.91
C ARG A 43 15.34 17.25 -34.55
N ALA A 44 16.42 16.61 -35.01
CA ALA A 44 16.62 15.18 -34.85
C ALA A 44 16.65 14.77 -33.37
N MET A 45 15.70 13.92 -32.98
CA MET A 45 15.75 13.18 -31.73
C MET A 45 16.62 11.96 -31.98
N GLU A 46 17.89 12.04 -31.55
CA GLU A 46 18.79 10.90 -31.53
C GLU A 46 18.15 9.77 -30.69
N PRO A 47 18.15 8.51 -31.15
CA PRO A 47 17.41 7.45 -30.50
C PRO A 47 18.01 7.14 -29.12
N ALA A 48 17.40 7.68 -28.08
CA ALA A 48 17.62 7.25 -26.70
C ALA A 48 17.31 5.75 -26.62
N LYS A 49 18.41 4.99 -26.54
CA LYS A 49 18.45 3.52 -26.51
C LYS A 49 17.49 3.00 -25.44
N PRO A 50 16.66 1.97 -25.70
CA PRO A 50 15.82 1.39 -24.66
C PRO A 50 16.70 0.83 -23.53
N SER A 51 16.72 1.53 -22.39
CA SER A 51 17.26 0.96 -21.16
C SER A 51 16.25 -0.06 -20.68
N ALA A 52 16.55 -1.33 -20.94
CA ALA A 52 15.65 -2.45 -20.72
C ALA A 52 15.21 -2.56 -19.25
N PRO A 53 14.00 -3.10 -18.98
CA PRO A 53 13.57 -3.40 -17.62
C PRO A 53 14.48 -4.48 -17.03
N GLY A 54 15.27 -4.09 -16.03
CA GLY A 54 15.89 -4.98 -15.08
C GLY A 54 15.34 -4.66 -13.69
N LYS A 55 15.11 -5.63 -12.80
CA LYS A 55 15.22 -7.07 -12.98
C LYS A 55 14.36 -7.73 -11.90
N ASP A 56 13.63 -8.77 -12.29
CA ASP A 56 12.98 -9.80 -11.50
C ASP A 56 13.42 -9.89 -10.02
N SER A 57 12.91 -8.98 -9.19
CA SER A 57 13.05 -9.03 -7.73
C SER A 57 12.02 -9.98 -7.15
N GLY A 58 12.11 -11.25 -7.58
CA GLY A 58 11.44 -12.36 -6.93
C GLY A 58 12.05 -12.58 -5.55
N VAL A 59 11.58 -11.80 -4.57
CA VAL A 59 12.05 -11.82 -3.18
C VAL A 59 12.02 -13.27 -2.67
N PRO A 60 13.17 -13.91 -2.39
CA PRO A 60 13.17 -15.35 -2.15
C PRO A 60 12.51 -15.70 -0.82
N LEU A 61 11.33 -16.33 -0.89
CA LEU A 61 10.59 -16.85 0.27
C LEU A 61 11.31 -18.08 0.87
N SER A 62 12.46 -17.84 1.50
CA SER A 62 13.21 -18.86 2.23
C SER A 62 12.41 -19.30 3.47
N ARG A 63 11.89 -20.53 3.42
CA ARG A 63 11.29 -21.21 4.58
C ARG A 63 12.36 -21.34 5.67
N GLY A 64 12.17 -20.61 6.78
CA GLY A 64 13.04 -20.67 7.97
C GLY A 64 14.01 -19.50 8.18
N LYS A 65 14.25 -18.59 7.22
CA LYS A 65 15.08 -17.39 7.44
C LYS A 65 14.24 -16.12 7.45
N ILE A 66 14.41 -15.28 8.47
CA ILE A 66 13.86 -13.92 8.52
C ILE A 66 14.81 -12.97 7.79
N THR A 67 14.28 -12.27 6.79
CA THR A 67 15.01 -11.23 6.03
C THR A 67 14.48 -9.87 6.43
N LEU A 68 15.31 -9.02 7.04
CA LEU A 68 14.95 -7.63 7.35
C LEU A 68 15.54 -6.70 6.30
N TYR A 69 14.74 -5.74 5.82
CA TYR A 69 15.19 -4.64 4.97
C TYR A 69 15.31 -3.40 5.84
N ILE A 70 16.47 -2.75 5.82
CA ILE A 70 16.82 -1.60 6.66
C ILE A 70 17.15 -0.43 5.74
N PRO A 71 16.77 0.83 6.08
CA PRO A 71 17.25 2.03 5.38
C PRO A 71 18.75 1.99 5.06
N ASP A 72 19.12 2.41 3.86
CA ASP A 72 20.52 2.60 3.46
C ASP A 72 20.84 4.07 3.19
N GLU A 73 21.19 4.76 4.28
CA GLU A 73 21.59 6.18 4.33
C GLU A 73 22.72 6.55 3.34
N LYS A 74 23.45 5.56 2.79
CA LYS A 74 24.61 5.81 1.92
C LYS A 74 24.27 5.95 0.44
N GLN A 75 23.07 5.59 0.00
CA GLN A 75 22.75 5.49 -1.43
C GLN A 75 21.95 6.68 -2.00
N GLY A 76 21.56 7.67 -1.20
CA GLY A 76 20.95 8.92 -1.67
C GLY A 76 19.54 8.81 -2.27
N GLU A 77 18.98 7.61 -2.30
CA GLU A 77 17.63 7.27 -2.78
C GLU A 77 16.87 6.51 -1.68
N ALA A 78 15.60 6.14 -1.92
CA ALA A 78 14.75 5.37 -0.99
C ALA A 78 15.19 3.89 -0.80
N ALA A 79 16.50 3.64 -0.91
CA ALA A 79 17.16 2.36 -0.91
C ALA A 79 17.10 1.67 0.46
N VAL A 80 17.00 0.34 0.41
CA VAL A 80 17.00 -0.53 1.56
C VAL A 80 17.94 -1.71 1.35
N ARG A 81 18.71 -2.05 2.38
CA ARG A 81 19.65 -3.18 2.38
C ARG A 81 19.07 -4.36 3.16
N SER A 82 19.20 -5.57 2.63
CA SER A 82 18.72 -6.78 3.30
C SER A 82 19.74 -7.32 4.31
N VAL A 83 19.24 -7.83 5.44
CA VAL A 83 20.01 -8.47 6.50
C VAL A 83 19.25 -9.70 7.00
N SER A 84 19.93 -10.85 7.08
CA SER A 84 19.39 -12.05 7.72
C SER A 84 19.35 -11.86 9.24
N ALA A 85 18.16 -11.93 9.84
CA ALA A 85 17.98 -11.89 11.30
C ALA A 85 18.01 -13.28 11.96
N GLY A 86 18.20 -14.36 11.18
CA GLY A 86 18.23 -15.73 11.68
C GLY A 86 16.92 -16.47 11.45
N SER A 87 16.61 -17.42 12.33
CA SER A 87 15.34 -18.17 12.36
C SER A 87 14.37 -17.49 13.33
N PRO A 88 13.03 -17.66 13.16
CA PRO A 88 12.07 -17.51 14.25
C PRO A 88 12.59 -18.03 15.59
N ASP A 89 12.61 -17.18 16.62
CA ASP A 89 12.91 -17.57 18.02
C ASP A 89 11.79 -18.45 18.60
N ASP A 90 10.56 -18.24 18.14
CA ASP A 90 9.38 -19.04 18.44
C ASP A 90 8.86 -19.68 17.14
N PRO A 91 9.00 -21.01 16.96
CA PRO A 91 8.53 -21.70 15.76
C PRO A 91 6.99 -21.84 15.68
N ALA A 92 6.26 -21.52 16.75
CA ALA A 92 4.79 -21.41 16.73
C ALA A 92 4.32 -19.97 16.44
N GLY A 93 5.23 -19.00 16.44
CA GLY A 93 4.94 -17.60 16.13
C GLY A 93 4.88 -17.33 14.63
N ASP A 94 4.01 -16.42 14.23
CA ASP A 94 3.90 -15.98 12.84
C ASP A 94 5.18 -15.26 12.38
N LYS A 95 5.84 -15.80 11.34
CA LYS A 95 7.08 -15.29 10.76
C LYS A 95 6.98 -13.81 10.37
N LEU A 96 5.81 -13.38 9.86
CA LEU A 96 5.58 -11.99 9.46
C LEU A 96 5.52 -11.05 10.67
N THR A 97 4.74 -11.40 11.69
CA THR A 97 4.68 -10.64 12.94
C THR A 97 6.07 -10.55 13.59
N GLN A 98 6.83 -11.65 13.63
CA GLN A 98 8.17 -11.66 14.19
C GLN A 98 9.15 -10.78 13.39
N SER A 99 9.14 -10.84 12.05
CA SER A 99 10.01 -9.99 11.24
C SER A 99 9.72 -8.50 11.44
N MET A 100 8.45 -8.12 11.56
CA MET A 100 8.04 -6.76 11.90
C MET A 100 8.52 -6.36 13.31
N VAL A 101 8.36 -7.21 14.33
CA VAL A 101 8.85 -6.91 15.69
C VAL A 101 10.37 -6.73 15.72
N LEU A 102 11.13 -7.59 15.04
CA LEU A 102 12.59 -7.49 14.96
C LEU A 102 13.03 -6.23 14.19
N LEU A 103 12.32 -5.87 13.12
CA LEU A 103 12.57 -4.65 12.37
C LEU A 103 12.30 -3.40 13.22
N VAL A 104 11.13 -3.30 13.86
CA VAL A 104 10.77 -2.13 14.68
C VAL A 104 11.74 -1.94 15.85
N LYS A 105 12.06 -3.02 16.58
CA LYS A 105 13.10 -2.97 17.64
C LYS A 105 14.44 -2.46 17.11
N ARG A 106 14.80 -2.85 15.89
CA ARG A 106 16.03 -2.40 15.24
C ARG A 106 15.96 -0.92 14.85
N LEU A 107 14.90 -0.47 14.21
CA LEU A 107 14.74 0.92 13.77
C LEU A 107 14.68 1.90 14.95
N VAL A 108 14.04 1.51 16.07
CA VAL A 108 14.07 2.30 17.31
C VAL A 108 15.49 2.39 17.89
N ARG A 109 16.24 1.28 17.92
CA ARG A 109 17.64 1.27 18.40
C ARG A 109 18.58 2.06 17.48
N ASP A 110 18.40 1.94 16.17
CA ASP A 110 19.24 2.56 15.15
C ASP A 110 18.83 4.05 14.92
N GLY A 111 17.75 4.54 15.57
CA GLY A 111 17.34 5.95 15.59
C GLY A 111 16.34 6.36 14.51
N ASN A 112 15.96 5.44 13.61
CA ASN A 112 15.05 5.69 12.50
C ASN A 112 13.55 5.68 12.88
N LEU A 113 13.21 5.38 14.15
CA LEU A 113 11.86 5.46 14.71
C LEU A 113 11.87 6.14 16.09
N PRO A 114 10.77 6.82 16.49
CA PRO A 114 10.65 7.38 17.83
C PRO A 114 10.84 6.32 18.93
N PRO A 115 11.39 6.70 20.11
CA PRO A 115 11.47 5.81 21.27
C PRO A 115 10.14 5.12 21.60
N ASP A 116 10.22 3.92 22.16
CA ASP A 116 9.08 3.09 22.62
C ASP A 116 8.03 2.69 21.54
N THR A 117 8.26 3.06 20.27
CA THR A 117 7.48 2.58 19.12
C THR A 117 7.51 1.05 19.06
N ARG A 118 6.32 0.44 19.02
CA ARG A 118 6.11 -1.01 18.99
C ARG A 118 4.89 -1.38 18.16
N LEU A 119 4.69 -2.67 17.93
CA LEU A 119 3.43 -3.18 17.39
C LEU A 119 2.41 -3.35 18.53
N VAL A 120 1.15 -2.99 18.27
CA VAL A 120 0.01 -3.16 19.19
C VAL A 120 -0.51 -4.60 19.20
N GLY A 121 -0.17 -5.41 18.19
CA GLY A 121 -0.55 -6.82 18.13
C GLY A 121 0.04 -7.58 16.95
N LYS A 122 -0.54 -8.73 16.62
CA LYS A 122 -0.16 -9.53 15.44
C LYS A 122 -0.52 -8.80 14.14
N VAL A 123 0.34 -8.96 13.13
CA VAL A 123 0.10 -8.47 11.78
C VAL A 123 -1.06 -9.24 11.16
N ARG A 124 -2.01 -8.53 10.53
CA ARG A 124 -3.24 -9.14 9.97
C ARG A 124 -3.19 -9.11 8.45
N VAL A 125 -3.13 -10.27 7.80
CA VAL A 125 -3.14 -10.37 6.34
C VAL A 125 -4.55 -10.59 5.81
N LYS A 126 -4.99 -9.77 4.86
CA LYS A 126 -6.24 -9.94 4.11
C LYS A 126 -6.05 -9.46 2.68
N ASN A 127 -6.48 -10.23 1.68
CA ASN A 127 -6.38 -9.89 0.26
C ASN A 127 -4.96 -9.44 -0.16
N SER A 128 -3.93 -10.17 0.27
CA SER A 128 -2.50 -9.83 0.06
C SER A 128 -2.01 -8.51 0.68
N VAL A 129 -2.83 -7.84 1.49
CA VAL A 129 -2.45 -6.66 2.28
C VAL A 129 -2.19 -7.05 3.73
N ALA A 130 -0.99 -6.79 4.23
CA ALA A 130 -0.64 -6.91 5.64
C ALA A 130 -0.94 -5.61 6.39
N SER A 131 -1.92 -5.64 7.31
CA SER A 131 -2.20 -4.53 8.22
C SER A 131 -1.27 -4.59 9.42
N ILE A 132 -0.42 -3.58 9.58
CA ILE A 132 0.59 -3.47 10.64
C ILE A 132 0.13 -2.35 11.57
N ASP A 133 -0.07 -2.68 12.84
CA ASP A 133 -0.70 -1.82 13.84
C ASP A 133 0.36 -1.32 14.83
N PHE A 134 0.72 -0.05 14.74
CA PHE A 134 1.75 0.59 15.53
C PHE A 134 1.16 1.32 16.74
N SER A 135 1.99 1.48 17.77
CA SER A 135 1.67 2.28 18.94
C SER A 135 1.80 3.78 18.65
N GLU A 136 1.18 4.61 19.49
CA GLU A 136 0.99 6.06 19.24
C GLU A 136 2.29 6.84 19.07
N GLU A 137 3.39 6.38 19.66
CA GLU A 137 4.71 7.01 19.64
C GLU A 137 5.25 7.20 18.22
N ILE A 138 4.84 6.36 17.25
CA ILE A 138 5.26 6.50 15.83
C ILE A 138 4.81 7.82 15.20
N ARG A 139 3.76 8.48 15.72
CA ARG A 139 3.31 9.80 15.23
C ARG A 139 4.30 10.92 15.50
N SER A 140 5.28 10.70 16.38
CA SER A 140 6.38 11.63 16.62
C SER A 140 7.54 11.44 15.64
N PHE A 141 7.35 10.66 14.57
CA PHE A 141 8.33 10.52 13.49
C PHE A 141 8.51 11.87 12.77
N SER A 142 9.75 12.36 12.75
CA SER A 142 10.11 13.67 12.19
C SER A 142 11.28 13.55 11.20
N GLY A 143 11.30 12.47 10.42
CA GLY A 143 12.28 12.28 9.34
C GLY A 143 11.93 13.11 8.10
N SER A 144 12.93 13.36 7.27
CA SER A 144 12.78 13.94 5.94
C SER A 144 11.98 13.04 4.98
N THR A 145 11.60 13.59 3.82
CA THR A 145 10.94 12.82 2.74
C THR A 145 11.70 11.54 2.37
N LEU A 146 13.03 11.61 2.34
CA LEU A 146 13.89 10.46 2.04
C LEU A 146 13.82 9.39 3.14
N GLU A 147 13.88 9.81 4.41
CA GLU A 147 13.80 8.90 5.55
C GLU A 147 12.40 8.29 5.70
N GLU A 148 11.33 9.04 5.41
CA GLU A 148 9.96 8.51 5.37
C GLU A 148 9.80 7.45 4.25
N ALA A 149 10.39 7.68 3.07
CA ALA A 149 10.39 6.73 1.96
C ALA A 149 11.21 5.47 2.29
N GLN A 150 12.39 5.62 2.87
CA GLN A 150 13.21 4.49 3.31
C GLN A 150 12.52 3.68 4.41
N LEU A 151 11.82 4.33 5.35
CA LEU A 151 11.03 3.67 6.39
C LEU A 151 9.86 2.88 5.78
N ALA A 152 9.09 3.50 4.87
CA ALA A 152 7.99 2.85 4.17
C ALA A 152 8.46 1.63 3.37
N ASN A 153 9.53 1.77 2.57
CA ASN A 153 10.12 0.67 1.81
C ASN A 153 10.72 -0.41 2.71
N SER A 154 11.33 -0.06 3.84
CA SER A 154 11.86 -1.01 4.83
C SER A 154 10.76 -1.90 5.41
N LEU A 155 9.64 -1.29 5.82
CA LEU A 155 8.46 -2.00 6.31
C LEU A 155 7.85 -2.89 5.22
N ALA A 156 7.59 -2.36 4.03
CA ALA A 156 6.93 -3.08 2.94
C ALA A 156 7.77 -4.25 2.42
N SER A 157 9.06 -4.03 2.17
CA SER A 157 9.99 -5.07 1.69
C SER A 157 10.15 -6.19 2.71
N THR A 158 10.25 -5.85 4.00
CA THR A 158 10.32 -6.85 5.07
C THR A 158 9.00 -7.61 5.22
N ALA A 159 7.85 -6.99 4.99
CA ALA A 159 6.58 -7.69 5.06
C ALA A 159 6.42 -8.68 3.89
N VAL A 160 6.71 -8.27 2.67
CA VAL A 160 6.66 -9.14 1.47
C VAL A 160 7.67 -10.30 1.56
N ALA A 161 8.87 -10.07 2.10
CA ALA A 161 9.89 -11.11 2.24
C ALA A 161 9.57 -12.21 3.28
N ASN A 162 8.65 -11.94 4.20
CA ASN A 162 8.38 -12.83 5.34
C ASN A 162 6.93 -13.30 5.45
N GLY A 163 5.98 -12.60 4.82
CA GLY A 163 4.56 -12.97 4.77
C GLY A 163 4.21 -13.70 3.48
N GLU A 164 3.82 -14.98 3.59
CA GLU A 164 3.36 -15.74 2.43
C GLU A 164 2.11 -15.11 1.80
N GLY A 165 2.17 -14.83 0.50
CA GLY A 165 1.09 -14.16 -0.23
C GLY A 165 0.91 -12.65 0.07
N VAL A 166 1.78 -12.03 0.86
CA VAL A 166 1.78 -10.56 1.09
C VAL A 166 2.43 -9.86 -0.10
N GLN A 167 1.76 -8.82 -0.61
CA GLN A 167 2.26 -7.96 -1.70
C GLN A 167 2.30 -6.48 -1.30
N LYS A 168 1.46 -6.09 -0.34
CA LYS A 168 1.30 -4.71 0.11
C LYS A 168 1.16 -4.65 1.63
N ILE A 169 1.45 -3.50 2.21
CA ILE A 169 1.17 -3.21 3.61
C ILE A 169 0.14 -2.09 3.75
N ARG A 170 -0.50 -2.01 4.91
CA ARG A 170 -1.23 -0.84 5.38
C ARG A 170 -0.76 -0.53 6.80
N ILE A 171 -0.32 0.70 7.01
CA ILE A 171 0.04 1.21 8.33
C ILE A 171 -1.25 1.62 9.06
N LEU A 172 -1.34 1.21 10.32
CA LEU A 172 -2.34 1.67 11.29
C LEU A 172 -1.60 2.19 12.52
N VAL A 173 -2.18 3.17 13.21
CA VAL A 173 -1.70 3.64 14.51
C VAL A 173 -2.86 3.55 15.49
N CYS A 174 -2.69 2.75 16.54
CA CYS A 174 -3.74 2.42 17.51
C CYS A 174 -5.06 1.98 16.84
N GLY A 175 -4.98 1.16 15.79
CA GLY A 175 -6.10 0.67 14.98
C GLY A 175 -6.65 1.64 13.93
N SER A 176 -6.26 2.92 13.97
CA SER A 176 -6.71 3.96 13.02
C SER A 176 -5.81 4.02 11.79
N ARG A 177 -6.37 4.36 10.62
CA ARG A 177 -5.55 4.69 9.42
C ARG A 177 -4.85 6.03 9.63
N VAL A 178 -3.72 6.19 8.96
CA VAL A 178 -2.97 7.45 8.87
C VAL A 178 -2.76 7.82 7.40
N GLU A 179 -2.73 9.11 7.11
CA GLU A 179 -2.41 9.63 5.77
C GLU A 179 -0.89 9.72 5.54
N THR A 180 -0.11 9.88 6.60
CA THR A 180 1.34 10.09 6.57
C THR A 180 1.93 9.81 7.97
N LEU A 181 3.24 9.61 8.08
CA LEU A 181 3.95 9.55 9.36
C LEU A 181 4.73 10.84 9.65
N GLY A 182 5.43 11.38 8.65
CA GLY A 182 6.28 12.57 8.75
C GLY A 182 5.73 13.82 8.05
N GLY A 183 4.70 13.68 7.21
CA GLY A 183 4.11 14.77 6.45
C GLY A 183 4.54 14.85 4.98
N HIS A 184 5.25 13.83 4.45
CA HIS A 184 5.78 13.86 3.08
C HIS A 184 5.15 12.83 2.14
N LEU A 185 4.82 11.63 2.64
CA LEU A 185 4.25 10.55 1.84
C LEU A 185 2.77 10.29 2.14
N ASP A 186 1.99 10.00 1.08
CA ASP A 186 0.63 9.48 1.20
C ASP A 186 0.67 7.96 1.46
N LEU A 187 0.24 7.58 2.66
CA LEU A 187 0.17 6.23 3.20
C LEU A 187 -1.29 5.78 3.45
N SER A 188 -2.28 6.55 2.98
CA SER A 188 -3.72 6.32 3.22
C SER A 188 -4.22 5.00 2.59
N GLU A 189 -3.68 4.65 1.43
CA GLU A 189 -3.96 3.41 0.70
C GLU A 189 -2.79 2.40 0.75
N PRO A 190 -3.04 1.09 0.54
CA PRO A 190 -2.01 0.07 0.68
C PRO A 190 -0.93 0.18 -0.40
N PHE A 191 0.32 0.24 0.05
CA PHE A 191 1.51 0.35 -0.79
C PHE A 191 2.39 -0.89 -0.71
N GLY A 192 3.21 -1.12 -1.73
CA GLY A 192 4.17 -2.22 -1.80
C GLY A 192 5.61 -1.73 -1.53
N PRO A 193 6.61 -2.59 -1.76
CA PRO A 193 7.98 -2.15 -1.99
C PRO A 193 8.07 -1.15 -3.15
N ASP A 194 9.23 -0.49 -3.27
CA ASP A 194 9.55 0.46 -4.33
C ASP A 194 8.61 1.69 -4.39
N LEU A 195 8.14 2.14 -3.23
CA LEU A 195 7.52 3.45 -3.05
C LEU A 195 8.58 4.53 -3.34
N GLN A 196 8.27 5.46 -4.24
CA GLN A 196 9.14 6.54 -4.71
C GLN A 196 8.75 7.90 -4.11
#